data_AF-A0A1D1ZSW4-F1
#
_entry.id   AF-A0A1D1ZSW4-F1
#
_cell.length_a   1.000
_cell.length_b   1.000
_cell.length_c   1.000
_cell.angle_alpha   90.00
_cell.angle_beta   90.00
_cell.angle_gamma   90.00
#
_symmetry.space_group_name_H-M   'P 1'
#
loop_
_entity.id
_entity.type
_entity.pdbx_description
1 polymer ?
#
loop_
_entity_poly.entity_id
_entity_poly.type
_entity_poly.pdbx_seq_one_letter_code
_entity_poly.pdbx_strand_id
1 'polypeptide(L)'
;MFLLTASASLSRCSGLLGPAAGYRGKQVHGRAHLQCTRSRAPARLPKCPPRHATMLDLAWGVNAETLAQNLFAWSIIPYAGFLYFMTKNPDVPPRMLFGWYFLLVFVVASIPAGIAAKLVYHESLSNVDYLHGGAESFLTVTNLLLVLGAKQGLDRYQATPKDLANEEDEA
;
A
#
# COMPACT_ATOMS: atom_id res chain seq x y z
N MET A 1 5.92 -9.13 -24.18
CA MET A 1 5.16 -9.97 -23.24
C MET A 1 4.87 -9.15 -21.99
N PHE A 2 3.95 -8.19 -22.13
CA PHE A 2 3.19 -7.57 -21.04
C PHE A 2 1.76 -7.52 -21.59
N LEU A 3 0.89 -8.31 -20.98
CA LEU A 3 -0.50 -8.47 -21.34
C LEU A 3 -1.26 -7.18 -21.00
N LEU A 4 -1.66 -6.42 -22.02
CA LEU A 4 -2.74 -5.45 -21.91
C LEU A 4 -3.97 -6.03 -22.62
N THR A 5 -4.86 -6.63 -21.84
CA THR A 5 -6.21 -7.02 -22.26
C THR A 5 -7.22 -6.45 -21.26
N ALA A 6 -7.87 -5.35 -21.66
CA ALA A 6 -9.14 -4.86 -21.12
C ALA A 6 -9.59 -3.72 -22.08
N SER A 7 -10.28 -3.99 -23.18
CA SER A 7 -11.66 -4.47 -23.35
C SER A 7 -12.72 -3.70 -22.55
N ALA A 8 -13.70 -3.20 -23.32
CA ALA A 8 -15.02 -2.70 -22.95
C ALA A 8 -15.19 -1.19 -22.65
N SER A 9 -15.04 -0.39 -23.72
CA SER A 9 -15.74 0.89 -23.90
C SER A 9 -17.12 0.62 -24.53
N LEU A 10 -18.21 0.59 -23.76
CA LEU A 10 -19.57 0.68 -24.32
C LEU A 10 -20.61 1.13 -23.27
N SER A 11 -21.00 2.40 -23.33
CA SER A 11 -22.41 2.80 -23.16
C SER A 11 -22.59 4.27 -23.49
N ARG A 12 -22.75 4.51 -24.80
CA ARG A 12 -23.21 5.77 -25.37
C ARG A 12 -24.74 5.68 -25.42
N CYS A 13 -25.41 6.23 -24.41
CA CYS A 13 -26.88 6.40 -24.44
C CYS A 13 -27.22 7.54 -25.41
N SER A 14 -27.57 7.18 -26.64
CA SER A 14 -28.39 8.01 -27.52
C SER A 14 -29.86 7.74 -27.21
N GLY A 15 -30.58 8.76 -26.77
CA GLY A 15 -32.02 8.66 -26.49
C GLY A 15 -32.70 10.02 -26.68
N LEU A 16 -33.18 10.25 -27.91
CA LEU A 16 -34.31 11.08 -28.30
C LEU A 16 -34.34 12.57 -27.90
N LEU A 17 -34.03 13.43 -28.87
CA LEU A 17 -34.54 14.81 -28.90
C LEU A 17 -35.12 15.14 -30.28
N GLY A 18 -36.41 15.49 -30.29
CA GLY A 18 -37.14 16.16 -31.37
C GLY A 18 -38.65 15.99 -31.18
N PRO A 19 -39.52 16.84 -31.76
CA PRO A 19 -39.44 18.30 -31.91
C PRO A 19 -40.73 19.04 -31.44
N ALA A 20 -40.63 20.37 -31.32
CA ALA A 20 -41.67 21.41 -31.50
C ALA A 20 -43.10 21.23 -30.93
N ALA A 21 -43.51 22.12 -30.01
CA ALA A 21 -44.80 22.84 -30.05
C ALA A 21 -44.84 23.92 -28.95
N GLY A 22 -45.18 25.16 -29.35
CA GLY A 22 -45.08 26.35 -28.51
C GLY A 22 -46.13 26.48 -27.40
N TYR A 23 -45.94 27.46 -26.51
CA TYR A 23 -47.02 28.34 -26.08
C TYR A 23 -46.46 29.69 -25.57
N ARG A 24 -47.11 30.73 -26.05
CA ARG A 24 -46.92 32.17 -25.86
C ARG A 24 -47.34 32.59 -24.43
N GLY A 25 -46.57 33.43 -23.73
CA GLY A 25 -47.00 33.93 -22.42
C GLY A 25 -46.15 35.02 -21.78
N LYS A 26 -46.36 36.28 -22.21
CA LYS A 26 -46.16 37.58 -21.52
C LYS A 26 -45.23 37.69 -20.29
N GLN A 27 -44.19 38.50 -20.47
CA GLN A 27 -43.65 39.41 -19.46
C GLN A 27 -44.74 40.34 -18.91
N VAL A 28 -44.98 40.31 -17.59
CA VAL A 28 -45.66 41.38 -16.86
C VAL A 28 -44.90 41.61 -15.56
N HIS A 29 -44.49 42.87 -15.38
CA HIS A 29 -43.98 43.44 -14.14
C HIS A 29 -44.90 43.15 -12.95
N GLY A 30 -44.32 42.69 -11.83
CA GLY A 30 -45.04 42.49 -10.58
C GLY A 30 -44.11 42.57 -9.39
N ARG A 31 -43.85 43.80 -8.92
CA ARG A 31 -43.17 44.10 -7.67
C ARG A 31 -44.14 43.77 -6.53
N ALA A 32 -43.93 42.67 -5.82
CA ALA A 32 -44.62 42.39 -4.56
C ALA A 32 -43.69 41.64 -3.60
N HIS A 33 -43.31 42.37 -2.56
CA HIS A 33 -42.59 41.90 -1.39
C HIS A 33 -43.51 40.91 -0.65
N LEU A 34 -43.18 39.62 -0.68
CA LEU A 34 -43.76 38.62 0.21
C LEU A 34 -42.63 38.02 1.04
N GLN A 35 -42.50 38.57 2.24
CA GLN A 35 -41.71 38.01 3.33
C GLN A 35 -42.17 36.57 3.58
N CYS A 36 -41.36 35.60 3.15
CA CYS A 36 -41.49 34.22 3.60
C CYS A 36 -40.54 34.02 4.80
N THR A 37 -41.00 34.44 5.98
CA THR A 37 -40.48 33.93 7.24
C THR A 37 -41.01 32.51 7.42
N ARG A 38 -40.26 31.49 6.98
CA ARG A 38 -40.48 30.10 7.42
C ARG A 38 -39.23 29.57 8.10
N SER A 39 -39.24 29.74 9.41
CA SER A 39 -38.29 29.17 10.36
C SER A 39 -38.40 27.63 10.39
N ARG A 40 -37.23 26.98 10.56
CA ARG A 40 -36.97 25.61 11.06
C ARG A 40 -37.42 24.40 10.23
N ALA A 41 -36.45 23.70 9.65
CA ALA A 41 -35.79 22.56 10.30
C ALA A 41 -34.59 22.07 9.46
N PRO A 42 -33.37 21.91 10.00
CA PRO A 42 -32.38 21.08 9.34
C PRO A 42 -32.80 19.63 9.55
N ALA A 43 -33.22 18.96 8.48
CA ALA A 43 -33.22 17.50 8.46
C ALA A 43 -31.77 17.07 8.71
N ARG A 44 -31.45 16.68 9.94
CA ARG A 44 -30.20 16.00 10.24
C ARG A 44 -30.25 14.69 9.45
N LEU A 45 -29.54 14.65 8.33
CA LEU A 45 -29.17 13.39 7.70
C LEU A 45 -28.62 12.48 8.80
N PRO A 46 -29.01 11.19 8.84
CA PRO A 46 -28.35 10.25 9.73
C PRO A 46 -26.86 10.30 9.42
N LYS A 47 -26.03 10.58 10.44
CA LYS A 47 -24.58 10.46 10.33
C LYS A 47 -24.29 9.08 9.75
N CYS A 48 -23.74 9.03 8.53
CA CYS A 48 -23.17 7.79 8.03
C CYS A 48 -22.25 7.23 9.12
N PRO A 49 -22.37 5.95 9.49
CA PRO A 49 -21.41 5.34 10.39
C PRO A 49 -20.01 5.54 9.81
N PRO A 50 -18.98 5.70 10.66
CA PRO A 50 -17.62 5.89 10.20
C PRO A 50 -17.27 4.77 9.22
N ARG A 51 -16.82 5.15 8.02
CA ARG A 51 -16.56 4.28 6.86
C ARG A 51 -15.37 3.33 7.07
N HIS A 52 -15.01 3.06 8.33
CA HIS A 52 -13.85 2.30 8.79
C HIS A 52 -14.18 1.26 9.85
N ALA A 53 -15.46 1.04 10.21
CA ALA A 53 -15.81 -0.15 10.98
C ALA A 53 -15.63 -1.36 10.07
N THR A 54 -14.48 -2.03 10.18
CA THR A 54 -14.23 -3.25 9.43
C THR A 54 -15.18 -4.33 9.94
N MET A 55 -15.55 -5.27 9.06
CA MET A 55 -16.46 -6.36 9.41
C MET A 55 -15.97 -7.17 10.64
N LEU A 56 -14.64 -7.18 10.89
CA LEU A 56 -14.03 -7.78 12.08
C LEU A 56 -14.31 -6.99 13.37
N ASP A 57 -14.30 -5.66 13.34
CA ASP A 57 -14.52 -4.83 14.54
C ASP A 57 -15.93 -5.09 15.11
N LEU A 58 -16.92 -5.28 14.23
CA LEU A 58 -18.32 -5.56 14.60
C LEU A 58 -18.57 -7.02 14.97
N ALA A 59 -17.84 -7.95 14.35
CA ALA A 59 -18.03 -9.38 14.59
C ALA A 59 -17.32 -9.86 15.85
N TRP A 60 -16.17 -9.27 16.21
CA TRP A 60 -15.27 -9.85 17.21
C TRP A 60 -14.66 -8.88 18.22
N GLY A 61 -15.07 -7.61 18.22
CA GLY A 61 -14.67 -6.62 19.23
C GLY A 61 -13.17 -6.30 19.26
N VAL A 62 -12.41 -6.74 18.25
CA VAL A 62 -10.99 -6.46 18.09
C VAL A 62 -10.83 -5.29 17.14
N ASN A 63 -10.18 -4.21 17.61
CA ASN A 63 -9.82 -3.07 16.78
C ASN A 63 -8.75 -3.49 15.77
N ALA A 64 -9.11 -3.55 14.48
CA ALA A 64 -8.22 -3.95 13.40
C ALA A 64 -6.90 -3.15 13.37
N GLU A 65 -6.94 -1.86 13.70
CA GLU A 65 -5.76 -0.99 13.77
C GLU A 65 -4.76 -1.44 14.85
N THR A 66 -5.25 -1.74 16.06
CA THR A 66 -4.41 -2.23 17.17
C THR A 66 -3.90 -3.63 16.92
N LEU A 67 -4.72 -4.48 16.28
CA LEU A 67 -4.33 -5.83 15.92
C LEU A 67 -3.20 -5.81 14.89
N ALA A 68 -3.27 -4.95 13.88
CA ALA A 68 -2.21 -4.80 12.89
C ALA A 68 -0.89 -4.35 13.53
N GLN A 69 -0.92 -3.37 14.45
CA GLN A 69 0.28 -2.92 15.17
C GLN A 69 0.88 -4.02 16.05
N ASN A 70 0.04 -4.76 16.77
CA ASN A 70 0.48 -5.86 17.60
C ASN A 70 1.06 -6.99 16.76
N LEU A 71 0.39 -7.42 15.69
CA LEU A 71 0.88 -8.48 14.81
C LEU A 71 2.21 -8.10 14.13
N PHE A 72 2.39 -6.83 13.78
CA PHE A 72 3.66 -6.32 13.25
C PHE A 72 4.78 -6.36 14.28
N ALA A 73 4.51 -5.96 15.53
CA ALA A 73 5.49 -6.04 16.60
C ALA A 73 5.88 -7.50 16.91
N TRP A 74 4.91 -8.40 16.92
CA TRP A 74 5.14 -9.83 17.16
C TRP A 74 5.81 -10.54 15.97
N SER A 75 5.63 -10.07 14.74
CA SER A 75 6.26 -10.67 13.54
C SER A 75 7.76 -10.42 13.45
N ILE A 76 8.31 -9.50 14.26
CA ILE A 76 9.76 -9.30 14.39
C ILE A 76 10.45 -10.54 14.98
N ILE A 77 9.78 -11.26 15.88
CA ILE A 77 10.34 -12.46 16.54
C ILE A 77 10.67 -13.58 15.52
N PRO A 78 9.73 -14.03 14.66
CA PRO A 78 10.05 -15.04 13.66
C PRO A 78 11.11 -14.57 12.66
N TYR A 79 11.13 -13.27 12.34
CA TYR A 79 12.16 -12.69 11.47
C TYR A 79 13.56 -12.69 12.13
N ALA A 80 13.64 -12.33 13.41
CA ALA A 80 14.90 -12.39 14.16
C ALA A 80 15.41 -13.83 14.30
N GLY A 81 14.51 -14.81 14.49
CA GLY A 81 14.85 -16.23 14.47
C GLY A 81 15.41 -16.68 13.12
N PHE A 82 14.81 -16.24 12.02
CA PHE A 82 15.31 -16.49 10.66
C PHE A 82 16.71 -15.89 10.44
N LEU A 83 16.94 -14.66 10.90
CA LEU A 83 18.27 -14.05 10.86
C LEU A 83 19.29 -14.86 11.66
N TYR A 84 18.97 -15.24 12.90
CA TYR A 84 19.87 -16.03 13.74
C TYR A 84 20.28 -17.35 13.07
N PHE A 85 19.33 -18.04 12.44
CA PHE A 85 19.62 -19.26 11.68
C PHE A 85 20.54 -19.00 10.49
N MET A 86 20.29 -17.94 9.71
CA MET A 86 21.15 -17.58 8.58
C MET A 86 22.57 -17.19 9.01
N THR A 87 22.73 -16.46 10.11
CA THR A 87 24.06 -16.03 10.59
C THR A 87 24.86 -17.19 11.17
N LYS A 88 24.21 -18.26 11.62
CA LYS A 88 24.88 -19.48 12.07
C LYS A 88 25.43 -20.33 10.92
N ASN A 89 24.87 -20.18 9.71
CA ASN A 89 25.27 -20.97 8.55
C ASN A 89 26.38 -20.24 7.76
N PRO A 90 27.59 -20.82 7.61
CA PRO A 90 28.70 -20.19 6.90
C PRO A 90 28.50 -20.14 5.37
N ASP A 91 27.60 -20.95 4.82
CA ASP A 91 27.35 -21.04 3.37
C ASP A 91 26.54 -19.85 2.81
N VAL A 92 26.04 -18.98 3.68
CA VAL A 92 25.20 -17.85 3.28
C VAL A 92 26.06 -16.72 2.71
N PRO A 93 25.79 -16.23 1.49
CA PRO A 93 26.57 -15.15 0.89
C PRO A 93 26.48 -13.86 1.74
N PRO A 94 27.61 -13.19 2.06
CA PRO A 94 27.63 -12.06 2.99
C PRO A 94 26.81 -10.86 2.52
N ARG A 95 26.67 -10.69 1.19
CA ARG A 95 25.82 -9.65 0.59
C ARG A 95 24.33 -9.87 0.86
N MET A 96 23.90 -11.13 0.96
CA MET A 96 22.53 -11.48 1.33
C MET A 96 22.28 -11.20 2.81
N LEU A 97 23.20 -11.61 3.70
CA LEU A 97 23.12 -11.32 5.13
C LEU A 97 23.01 -9.82 5.40
N PHE A 98 23.85 -9.01 4.74
CA PHE A 98 23.78 -7.56 4.85
C PHE A 98 22.40 -7.01 4.45
N GLY A 99 21.81 -7.48 3.34
CA GLY A 99 20.47 -7.08 2.92
C GLY A 99 19.38 -7.41 3.96
N TRP A 100 19.44 -8.59 4.56
CA TRP A 100 18.51 -8.99 5.63
C TRP A 100 18.68 -8.12 6.89
N TYR A 101 19.90 -7.85 7.36
CA TYR A 101 20.11 -6.94 8.49
C TYR A 101 19.66 -5.51 8.19
N PHE A 102 19.89 -5.04 6.97
CA PHE A 102 19.51 -3.71 6.53
C PHE A 102 17.98 -3.52 6.52
N LEU A 103 17.21 -4.53 6.10
CA LEU A 103 15.74 -4.53 6.23
C LEU A 103 15.28 -4.42 7.68
N LEU A 104 15.91 -5.18 8.59
CA LEU A 104 15.53 -5.14 10.00
C LEU A 104 15.71 -3.74 10.59
N VAL A 105 16.88 -3.14 10.37
CA VAL A 105 17.21 -1.80 10.88
C VAL A 105 16.25 -0.76 10.29
N PHE A 106 15.92 -0.86 9.02
CA PHE A 106 14.95 0.01 8.36
C PHE A 106 13.56 -0.07 8.96
N VAL A 107 13.08 -1.29 9.23
CA VAL A 107 11.79 -1.50 9.88
C VAL A 107 11.79 -0.87 11.26
N VAL A 108 12.84 -1.08 12.05
CA VAL A 108 12.96 -0.47 13.39
C VAL A 108 13.05 1.07 13.30
N ALA A 109 13.74 1.61 12.30
CA ALA A 109 13.87 3.06 12.08
C ALA A 109 12.59 3.71 11.51
N SER A 110 11.78 2.97 10.76
CA SER A 110 10.53 3.50 10.18
C SER A 110 9.42 3.69 11.21
N ILE A 111 9.47 2.98 12.35
CA ILE A 111 8.55 3.19 13.49
C ILE A 111 8.70 4.61 14.09
N PRO A 112 9.88 5.07 14.56
CA PRO A 112 10.07 6.42 15.06
C PRO A 112 9.93 7.47 13.96
N ALA A 113 10.33 7.17 12.71
CA ALA A 113 10.08 8.06 11.59
C ALA A 113 8.57 8.30 11.38
N GLY A 114 7.75 7.25 11.56
CA GLY A 114 6.29 7.34 11.53
C GLY A 114 5.71 8.22 12.62
N ILE A 115 6.24 8.13 13.84
CA ILE A 115 5.83 8.98 14.96
C ILE A 115 6.30 10.43 14.72
N ALA A 116 7.55 10.64 14.30
CA ALA A 116 8.11 11.96 14.05
C ALA A 116 7.34 12.72 12.95
N ALA A 117 6.92 12.04 11.89
CA ALA A 117 6.11 12.66 10.85
C ALA A 117 4.73 13.12 11.37
N LYS A 118 4.07 12.32 12.23
CA LYS A 118 2.82 12.73 12.89
C LYS A 118 3.00 13.93 13.83
N LEU A 119 4.15 14.02 14.52
CA LEU A 119 4.45 15.09 15.47
C LEU A 119 4.85 16.41 14.79
N VAL A 120 5.55 16.36 13.65
CA VAL A 120 6.11 17.55 12.99
C VAL A 120 5.21 18.08 11.87
N TYR A 121 4.55 17.20 11.11
CA TYR A 121 3.88 17.61 9.86
C TYR A 121 2.35 17.58 9.91
N HIS A 122 1.72 17.00 10.95
CA HIS A 122 0.25 16.88 11.09
C HIS A 122 -0.48 16.31 9.86
N GLU A 123 0.26 15.72 8.92
CA GLU A 123 -0.15 15.24 7.60
C GLU A 123 0.38 13.82 7.39
N SER A 124 -0.21 13.09 6.45
CA SER A 124 0.17 11.70 6.18
C SER A 124 1.60 11.61 5.64
N LEU A 125 2.38 10.59 6.05
CA LEU A 125 3.80 10.39 5.67
C LEU A 125 4.09 10.48 4.16
N SER A 126 3.08 10.22 3.31
CA SER A 126 3.17 10.33 1.86
C SER A 126 3.39 11.76 1.35
N ASN A 127 3.13 12.78 2.18
CA ASN A 127 3.25 14.18 1.78
C ASN A 127 4.67 14.75 1.98
N VAL A 128 5.58 14.00 2.61
CA VAL A 128 6.99 14.39 2.80
C VAL A 128 7.82 13.64 1.78
N ASP A 129 8.05 14.26 0.61
CA ASP A 129 8.72 13.66 -0.55
C ASP A 129 10.06 13.00 -0.21
N TYR A 130 10.82 13.58 0.72
CA TYR A 130 12.10 13.02 1.18
C TYR A 130 11.97 11.69 1.91
N LEU A 131 10.93 11.52 2.73
CA LEU A 131 10.75 10.30 3.52
C LEU A 131 10.14 9.20 2.67
N HIS A 132 9.20 9.56 1.78
CA HIS A 132 8.58 8.63 0.85
C HIS A 132 9.57 8.11 -0.20
N GLY A 133 10.27 9.01 -0.90
CA GLY A 133 11.31 8.62 -1.87
C GLY A 133 12.50 7.92 -1.22
N GLY A 134 12.82 8.28 0.04
CA GLY A 134 13.80 7.56 0.86
C GLY A 134 13.41 6.10 1.11
N ALA A 135 12.15 5.84 1.48
CA ALA A 135 11.66 4.49 1.69
C ALA A 135 11.64 3.65 0.39
N GLU A 136 11.21 4.25 -0.73
CA GLU A 136 11.18 3.57 -2.03
C GLU A 136 12.57 3.20 -2.53
N SER A 137 13.54 4.13 -2.43
CA SER A 137 14.92 3.87 -2.83
C SER A 137 15.59 2.85 -1.90
N PHE A 138 15.32 2.91 -0.59
CA PHE A 138 15.85 1.97 0.39
C PHE A 138 15.41 0.53 0.12
N LEU A 139 14.11 0.31 -0.10
CA LEU A 139 13.58 -1.01 -0.45
C LEU A 139 14.15 -1.50 -1.79
N THR A 140 14.34 -0.60 -2.76
CA THR A 140 14.96 -0.94 -4.05
C THR A 140 16.39 -1.44 -3.89
N VAL A 141 17.23 -0.71 -3.13
CA VAL A 141 18.62 -1.12 -2.84
C VAL A 141 18.64 -2.47 -2.12
N THR A 142 17.74 -2.67 -1.17
CA THR A 142 17.70 -3.92 -0.41
C THR A 142 17.30 -5.11 -1.27
N ASN A 143 16.29 -4.95 -2.13
CA ASN A 143 15.89 -5.99 -3.07
C ASN A 143 17.04 -6.36 -4.03
N LEU A 144 17.81 -5.38 -4.49
CA LEU A 144 19.00 -5.63 -5.31
C LEU A 144 20.07 -6.44 -4.54
N LEU A 145 20.35 -6.07 -3.29
CA LEU A 145 21.30 -6.80 -2.45
C LEU A 145 20.87 -8.25 -2.21
N LEU A 146 19.58 -8.49 -1.98
CA LEU A 146 19.02 -9.83 -1.79
C LEU A 146 19.13 -10.68 -3.07
N VAL A 147 18.78 -10.13 -4.23
CA VAL A 147 18.88 -10.85 -5.52
C VAL A 147 20.34 -11.16 -5.87
N LEU A 148 21.25 -10.19 -5.72
CA LEU A 148 22.68 -10.40 -5.96
C LEU A 148 23.26 -11.41 -4.98
N GLY A 149 22.85 -11.34 -3.71
CA GLY A 149 23.20 -12.31 -2.69
C GLY A 149 22.74 -13.72 -3.07
N ALA A 150 21.47 -13.90 -3.42
CA ALA A 150 20.93 -15.18 -3.84
C ALA A 150 21.63 -15.75 -5.09
N LYS A 151 21.90 -14.89 -6.10
CA LYS A 151 22.65 -15.28 -7.30
C LYS A 151 24.01 -15.88 -6.94
N GLN A 152 24.74 -15.27 -6.00
CA GLN A 152 26.05 -15.77 -5.60
C GLN A 152 25.97 -17.08 -4.81
N GLY A 153 24.88 -17.28 -4.07
CA GLY A 153 24.62 -18.58 -3.44
C GLY A 153 24.42 -19.66 -4.51
N LEU A 154 23.65 -19.34 -5.55
CA LEU A 154 23.39 -20.26 -6.66
C LEU A 154 24.63 -20.54 -7.50
N ASP A 155 25.41 -19.51 -7.85
CA ASP A 155 26.64 -19.66 -8.63
C ASP A 155 27.66 -20.57 -7.90
N ARG A 156 27.78 -20.45 -6.57
CA ARG A 156 28.61 -21.35 -5.76
C ARG A 156 28.05 -22.77 -5.73
N TYR A 157 26.74 -22.92 -5.55
CA TYR A 157 26.09 -24.22 -5.56
C TYR A 157 26.18 -24.92 -6.92
N GLN A 158 26.32 -24.19 -8.04
CA GLN A 158 26.49 -24.79 -9.37
C GLN A 158 27.94 -25.12 -9.73
N ALA A 159 28.92 -24.51 -9.06
CA ALA A 159 30.32 -24.87 -9.24
C ALA A 159 30.60 -26.28 -8.68
N THR A 160 30.12 -26.57 -7.47
CA THR A 160 30.38 -27.85 -6.78
C THR A 160 29.89 -29.12 -7.52
N PRO A 161 28.72 -29.16 -8.18
CA PRO A 161 28.21 -30.33 -8.90
C PRO A 161 28.93 -30.63 -10.23
N LYS A 162 29.50 -29.62 -10.88
CA LYS A 162 30.23 -29.83 -12.16
C LYS A 162 31.59 -30.45 -11.93
N ASP A 163 32.26 -30.06 -10.85
CA ASP A 163 33.57 -30.60 -10.50
C ASP A 163 33.47 -32.11 -10.18
N LEU A 164 32.43 -32.52 -9.44
CA LEU A 164 32.17 -33.93 -9.13
C LEU A 164 31.78 -34.77 -10.36
N ALA A 165 31.05 -34.19 -11.31
CA ALA A 165 30.69 -34.90 -12.55
C ALA A 165 31.88 -35.08 -13.51
N ASN A 166 32.89 -34.19 -13.44
CA ASN A 166 34.08 -34.30 -14.28
C ASN A 166 35.11 -35.32 -13.74
N GLU A 167 35.11 -35.61 -12.44
CA GLU A 167 36.03 -36.59 -11.83
C GLU A 167 35.59 -38.06 -12.06
N GLU A 168 34.29 -38.32 -12.28
CA GLU A 168 33.78 -39.68 -12.54
C GLU A 168 34.02 -40.16 -13.99
N ASP A 169 34.25 -39.25 -14.94
CA ASP A 169 34.49 -39.59 -16.34
C ASP A 169 35.99 -39.74 -16.70
N GLU A 170 36.93 -39.37 -15.80
CA GLU A 170 38.39 -39.53 -15.99
C GLU A 170 39.02 -40.70 -15.18
N ALA A 171 38.22 -41.51 -14.47
CA ALA A 171 38.68 -42.66 -13.67
C ALA A 171 38.32 -44.02 -14.29
#